data_AF-U4TIC6-F1
#
_entry.id   AF-U4TIC6-F1
#
_cell.length_a   1.000
_cell.length_b   1.000
_cell.length_c   1.000
_cell.angle_alpha   90.00
_cell.angle_beta   90.00
_cell.angle_gamma   90.00
#
_symmetry.space_group_name_H-M   'P 1'
#
loop_
_entity.id
_entity.type
_entity.pdbx_description
1 polymer ?
#
loop_
_entity_poly.entity_id
_entity_poly.type
_entity_poly.pdbx_seq_one_letter_code
_entity_poly.pdbx_strand_id
1 'polypeptide(L)'
;MKKKLVLYAAAVLLGIGSLVAVGETAAPAAAADVNVVTVTRPTTLWQGYGENRTATGRTLPINSRWQIVDTATDADGTTWYEVGTGVWLSLASQYNPATPVTFPPLKVTQVTTTYAVPGDITTKTGRTLAAGTRWQVTNEQTVADAVWYQIATNTWVSTAAAFNPQPAAPTTYPNLTLTFAHTVYGQPGGTATGQTLSANSRWKVTGQQVLNGMTWSQVGRNAWVTDDPAFNRSAFASIRLSQPTILWTGYGADRQSTGRTLATGSAWQVVGTATVDGVTWYEIGSNQWVTMAAQVNGNDNHFSNATLTVTVNQPQGATVYDTYQSGRQAVRTLGYGSRWRVSQQAVANDGSLWYQVGTNQWLSAASGIAAGVAYPASASLSGVPLIAQRPELPNGCEITAVTMMLRYAGANVDKMQLAREMPRSSNPNQGYMGNPWDSTGVTIFPPALMGLVKKYAGNSINMTGMSFDAIKYQVGIRRHPVVAWMTMHGFPYHAIVIIGYDASGITYLDCWTNQQGRMSTSAFMANWATQNRRAISY
;
A
#
# COMPACT_ATOMS: atom_id res chain seq x y z
N MET A 1 -9.97 -62.76 21.82
CA MET A 1 -11.38 -62.30 21.89
C MET A 1 -11.74 -61.98 23.33
N LYS A 2 -12.26 -60.75 23.54
CA LYS A 2 -13.12 -60.23 24.63
C LYS A 2 -12.56 -58.97 25.30
N LYS A 3 -13.33 -57.90 25.05
CA LYS A 3 -13.27 -56.49 25.47
C LYS A 3 -13.36 -56.31 26.99
N LYS A 4 -12.87 -55.16 27.47
CA LYS A 4 -13.52 -54.16 28.36
C LYS A 4 -12.43 -53.16 28.80
N LEU A 5 -12.43 -51.90 28.36
CA LEU A 5 -13.26 -50.77 28.79
C LEU A 5 -13.34 -50.65 30.33
N VAL A 6 -12.58 -49.71 30.88
CA VAL A 6 -12.81 -49.17 32.24
C VAL A 6 -12.81 -47.66 32.14
N LEU A 7 -13.99 -47.10 32.41
CA LEU A 7 -14.24 -45.69 32.69
C LEU A 7 -14.33 -45.60 34.22
N TYR A 8 -13.67 -44.62 34.84
CA TYR A 8 -14.09 -44.12 36.15
C TYR A 8 -14.05 -42.59 36.13
N ALA A 9 -15.17 -42.00 36.52
CA ALA A 9 -15.39 -40.59 36.66
C ALA A 9 -15.40 -40.19 38.15
N ALA A 10 -14.94 -38.97 38.39
CA ALA A 10 -15.33 -38.01 39.43
C ALA A 10 -15.08 -38.35 40.92
N ALA A 11 -14.30 -37.49 41.60
CA ALA A 11 -14.84 -36.53 42.57
C ALA A 11 -13.80 -35.48 42.98
N VAL A 12 -14.30 -34.26 43.16
CA VAL A 12 -13.63 -33.03 43.57
C VAL A 12 -13.48 -32.99 45.10
N LEU A 13 -12.35 -32.49 45.61
CA LEU A 13 -12.28 -31.82 46.90
C LEU A 13 -11.22 -30.70 46.88
N LEU A 14 -11.67 -29.49 47.22
CA LEU A 14 -10.88 -28.27 47.42
C LEU A 14 -10.22 -28.30 48.80
N GLY A 15 -8.97 -27.83 48.89
CA GLY A 15 -8.28 -27.53 50.13
C GLY A 15 -6.97 -26.77 49.88
N ILE A 16 -6.91 -25.54 50.38
CA ILE A 16 -5.89 -24.51 50.13
C ILE A 16 -4.76 -24.66 51.17
N GLY A 17 -3.48 -24.44 50.80
CA GLY A 17 -2.44 -24.19 51.80
C GLY A 17 -0.97 -24.44 51.40
N SER A 18 -0.30 -23.35 51.00
CA SER A 18 1.07 -22.96 51.38
C SER A 18 2.31 -23.57 50.70
N LEU A 19 3.14 -22.64 50.19
CA LEU A 19 4.55 -22.73 49.81
C LEU A 19 5.45 -23.26 50.94
N VAL A 20 6.55 -23.95 50.57
CA VAL A 20 7.98 -23.51 50.73
C VAL A 20 8.92 -24.67 50.34
N ALA A 21 10.09 -24.30 49.84
CA ALA A 21 11.10 -25.11 49.14
C ALA A 21 12.14 -25.83 50.04
N VAL A 22 13.01 -26.57 49.35
CA VAL A 22 14.42 -26.94 49.66
C VAL A 22 14.65 -28.32 50.29
N GLY A 23 15.54 -29.10 49.66
CA GLY A 23 16.43 -30.04 50.34
C GLY A 23 16.63 -31.40 49.65
N GLU A 24 17.63 -31.51 48.77
CA GLU A 24 18.25 -32.78 48.38
C GLU A 24 18.90 -33.46 49.59
N THR A 25 18.75 -34.79 49.74
CA THR A 25 19.85 -35.69 50.14
C THR A 25 19.61 -37.13 49.65
N ALA A 26 20.47 -37.54 48.71
CA ALA A 26 21.09 -38.84 48.46
C ALA A 26 20.30 -40.16 48.67
N ALA A 27 20.06 -40.87 47.56
CA ALA A 27 19.83 -42.32 47.51
C ALA A 27 21.17 -43.08 47.26
N PRO A 28 21.29 -44.35 47.71
CA PRO A 28 22.56 -45.05 47.89
C PRO A 28 23.14 -45.66 46.59
N ALA A 29 24.43 -45.99 46.65
CA ALA A 29 25.28 -46.53 45.59
C ALA A 29 24.63 -47.65 44.76
N ALA A 30 24.60 -47.47 43.44
CA ALA A 30 24.11 -48.43 42.47
C ALA A 30 25.06 -49.65 42.35
N ALA A 31 24.44 -50.82 42.20
CA ALA A 31 25.05 -52.13 42.02
C ALA A 31 26.08 -52.17 40.88
N ALA A 32 27.18 -52.90 41.07
CA ALA A 32 28.21 -53.11 40.06
C ALA A 32 27.67 -54.02 38.93
N ASP A 33 27.61 -53.50 37.70
CA ASP A 33 27.36 -54.30 36.50
C ASP A 33 28.48 -55.33 36.29
N VAL A 34 28.14 -56.61 36.37
CA VAL A 34 29.09 -57.75 36.26
C VAL A 34 29.72 -57.88 34.87
N ASN A 35 29.21 -57.15 33.86
CA ASN A 35 29.63 -57.25 32.45
C ASN A 35 30.42 -56.04 31.95
N VAL A 36 31.00 -55.24 32.86
CA VAL A 36 31.74 -54.03 32.50
C VAL A 36 33.09 -54.02 33.21
N VAL A 37 34.17 -53.86 32.45
CA VAL A 37 35.50 -53.62 33.00
C VAL A 37 35.75 -52.12 33.15
N THR A 38 36.17 -51.71 34.34
CA THR A 38 36.55 -50.32 34.62
C THR A 38 38.07 -50.21 34.61
N VAL A 39 38.57 -49.34 33.73
CA VAL A 39 39.99 -49.13 33.51
C VAL A 39 40.54 -48.24 34.62
N THR A 40 41.47 -48.73 35.44
CA THR A 40 42.01 -47.99 36.62
C THR A 40 43.36 -47.33 36.37
N ARG A 41 43.90 -47.46 35.15
CA ARG A 41 45.12 -46.83 34.65
C ARG A 41 45.05 -46.73 33.13
N PRO A 42 45.88 -45.95 32.43
CA PRO A 42 45.98 -46.06 30.97
C PRO A 42 46.20 -47.52 30.57
N THR A 43 45.23 -48.12 29.86
CA THR A 43 45.23 -49.55 29.54
C THR A 43 45.34 -49.76 28.04
N THR A 44 46.36 -50.48 27.59
CA THR A 44 46.59 -50.74 26.17
C THR A 44 45.55 -51.74 25.64
N LEU A 45 45.00 -51.46 24.46
CA LEU A 45 44.21 -52.41 23.70
C LEU A 45 45.12 -53.29 22.83
N TRP A 46 44.84 -54.58 22.81
CA TRP A 46 45.62 -55.60 22.12
C TRP A 46 44.78 -56.33 21.08
N GLN A 47 45.38 -56.68 19.95
CA GLN A 47 44.83 -57.70 19.05
C GLN A 47 45.28 -59.07 19.56
N GLY A 48 44.32 -59.93 19.90
CA GLY A 48 44.57 -61.19 20.64
C GLY A 48 44.95 -60.97 22.11
N TYR A 49 45.17 -62.06 22.85
CA TYR A 49 45.51 -62.08 24.28
C TYR A 49 46.72 -62.99 24.57
N GLY A 50 47.30 -62.88 25.77
CA GLY A 50 48.45 -63.70 26.18
C GLY A 50 49.69 -63.46 25.32
N GLU A 51 50.48 -64.49 25.04
CA GLU A 51 51.73 -64.39 24.26
C GLU A 51 51.51 -64.00 22.78
N ASN A 52 50.34 -64.32 22.21
CA ASN A 52 50.03 -64.05 20.80
C ASN A 52 49.53 -62.62 20.53
N ARG A 53 49.59 -61.75 21.53
CA ARG A 53 49.04 -60.39 21.48
C ARG A 53 49.89 -59.45 20.61
N THR A 54 49.25 -58.52 19.92
CA THR A 54 49.90 -57.39 19.24
C THR A 54 49.29 -56.07 19.67
N ALA A 55 50.10 -55.07 20.05
CA ALA A 55 49.58 -53.79 20.52
C ALA A 55 48.85 -53.07 19.37
N THR A 56 47.62 -52.60 19.63
CA THR A 56 46.85 -51.84 18.63
C THR A 56 47.35 -50.40 18.46
N GLY A 57 48.23 -49.94 19.37
CA GLY A 57 48.62 -48.53 19.51
C GLY A 57 47.56 -47.66 20.19
N ARG A 58 46.42 -48.24 20.60
CA ARG A 58 45.35 -47.53 21.30
C ARG A 58 45.40 -47.83 22.80
N THR A 59 45.13 -46.81 23.60
CA THR A 59 45.05 -46.90 25.06
C THR A 59 43.72 -46.36 25.55
N LEU A 60 43.12 -47.09 26.46
CA LEU A 60 41.91 -46.72 27.17
C LEU A 60 42.25 -45.77 28.31
N PRO A 61 41.50 -44.67 28.49
CA PRO A 61 41.75 -43.72 29.54
C PRO A 61 41.29 -44.28 30.90
N ILE A 62 41.89 -43.72 31.96
CA ILE A 62 41.51 -44.01 33.34
C ILE A 62 40.00 -43.71 33.56
N ASN A 63 39.35 -44.55 34.34
CA ASN A 63 37.93 -44.55 34.65
C ASN A 63 36.97 -44.80 33.47
N SER A 64 37.48 -45.15 32.28
CA SER A 64 36.60 -45.63 31.22
C SER A 64 36.02 -47.00 31.56
N ARG A 65 34.76 -47.20 31.16
CA ARG A 65 33.98 -48.41 31.40
C ARG A 65 33.72 -49.08 30.06
N TRP A 66 34.09 -50.34 29.92
CA TRP A 66 33.99 -51.09 28.66
C TRP A 66 33.17 -52.34 28.86
N GLN A 67 32.22 -52.57 27.96
CA GLN A 67 31.41 -53.77 27.98
C GLN A 67 32.27 -54.98 27.61
N ILE A 68 32.17 -56.02 28.42
CA ILE A 68 32.89 -57.28 28.22
C ILE A 68 32.06 -58.14 27.28
N VAL A 69 32.67 -58.56 26.17
CA VAL A 69 32.10 -59.47 25.17
C VAL A 69 32.47 -60.91 25.49
N ASP A 70 33.71 -61.15 25.91
CA ASP A 70 34.22 -62.44 26.36
C ASP A 70 35.37 -62.26 27.37
N THR A 71 35.73 -63.32 28.09
CA THR A 71 36.83 -63.33 29.06
C THR A 71 37.73 -64.55 28.86
N ALA A 72 39.04 -64.32 28.82
CA ALA A 72 40.04 -65.38 28.67
C ALA A 72 41.11 -65.25 29.75
N THR A 73 41.77 -66.37 30.05
CA THR A 73 42.92 -66.42 30.96
C THR A 73 44.12 -66.96 30.18
N ASP A 74 45.25 -66.24 30.22
CA ASP A 74 46.47 -66.68 29.55
C ASP A 74 47.26 -67.73 30.34
N ALA A 75 48.34 -68.25 29.77
CA ALA A 75 49.19 -69.27 30.40
C ALA A 75 49.83 -68.80 31.72
N ASP A 76 49.96 -67.48 31.92
CA ASP A 76 50.47 -66.87 33.15
C ASP A 76 49.37 -66.65 34.20
N GLY A 77 48.13 -67.06 33.92
CA GLY A 77 46.98 -66.87 34.81
C GLY A 77 46.40 -65.46 34.78
N THR A 78 46.80 -64.61 33.82
CA THR A 78 46.29 -63.24 33.72
C THR A 78 44.94 -63.21 33.00
N THR A 79 43.99 -62.48 33.57
CA THR A 79 42.67 -62.26 32.96
C THR A 79 42.72 -61.20 31.87
N TRP A 80 42.04 -61.50 30.76
CA TRP A 80 41.85 -60.67 29.59
C TRP A 80 40.37 -60.51 29.28
N TYR A 81 39.95 -59.31 28.91
CA TYR A 81 38.57 -58.96 28.60
C TYR A 81 38.46 -58.52 27.13
N GLU A 82 37.63 -59.20 26.35
CA GLU A 82 37.33 -58.78 24.98
C GLU A 82 36.32 -57.64 25.00
N VAL A 83 36.62 -56.54 24.30
CA VAL A 83 35.76 -55.33 24.27
C VAL A 83 35.35 -54.94 22.84
N GLY A 84 35.65 -55.80 21.89
CA GLY A 84 35.35 -55.69 20.47
C GLY A 84 36.01 -56.86 19.73
N THR A 85 35.56 -57.19 18.53
CA THR A 85 36.00 -58.40 17.80
C THR A 85 37.53 -58.50 17.71
N GLY A 86 38.11 -59.47 18.41
CA GLY A 86 39.55 -59.73 18.46
C GLY A 86 40.36 -58.73 19.29
N VAL A 87 39.71 -57.75 19.93
CA VAL A 87 40.33 -56.66 20.68
C VAL A 87 40.18 -56.91 22.18
N TRP A 88 41.32 -57.09 22.84
CA TRP A 88 41.41 -57.48 24.25
C TRP A 88 42.11 -56.41 25.09
N LEU A 89 41.79 -56.36 26.37
CA LEU A 89 42.50 -55.58 27.38
C LEU A 89 42.79 -56.43 28.61
N SER A 90 43.83 -56.08 29.36
CA SER A 90 44.08 -56.62 30.69
C SER A 90 44.35 -55.49 31.68
N LEU A 91 43.94 -55.67 32.93
CA LEU A 91 44.24 -54.73 34.02
C LEU A 91 45.62 -54.97 34.65
N ALA A 92 46.30 -56.06 34.28
CA ALA A 92 47.64 -56.35 34.77
C ALA A 92 48.64 -55.28 34.31
N SER A 93 49.43 -54.75 35.25
CA SER A 93 50.35 -53.63 35.01
C SER A 93 51.40 -53.92 33.94
N GLN A 94 51.86 -55.17 33.84
CA GLN A 94 52.87 -55.61 32.88
C GLN A 94 52.46 -55.44 31.41
N TYR A 95 51.15 -55.41 31.13
CA TYR A 95 50.60 -55.22 29.78
C TYR A 95 50.20 -53.75 29.50
N ASN A 96 50.52 -52.84 30.44
CA ASN A 96 50.12 -51.44 30.39
C ASN A 96 51.30 -50.53 30.76
N PRO A 97 52.36 -50.46 29.93
CA PRO A 97 53.50 -49.61 30.20
C PRO A 97 53.10 -48.12 30.25
N ALA A 98 53.64 -47.39 31.21
CA ALA A 98 53.37 -45.96 31.45
C ALA A 98 54.05 -45.07 30.40
N THR A 99 53.71 -45.24 29.13
CA THR A 99 54.03 -44.26 28.09
C THR A 99 52.96 -43.16 28.11
N PRO A 100 53.35 -41.87 28.10
CA PRO A 100 52.40 -40.77 27.98
C PRO A 100 51.58 -40.95 26.70
N VAL A 101 50.27 -41.05 26.85
CA VAL A 101 49.36 -41.07 25.70
C VAL A 101 49.37 -39.68 25.09
N THR A 102 50.08 -39.51 23.98
CA THR A 102 50.05 -38.28 23.20
C THR A 102 48.90 -38.38 22.20
N PHE A 103 47.91 -37.52 22.34
CA PHE A 103 46.84 -37.40 21.35
C PHE A 103 47.24 -36.42 20.26
N PRO A 104 46.94 -36.71 18.98
CA PRO A 104 47.09 -35.72 17.94
C PRO A 104 46.16 -34.53 18.19
N PRO A 105 46.56 -33.29 17.84
CA PRO A 105 45.68 -32.13 17.97
C PRO A 105 44.41 -32.29 17.15
N LEU A 106 43.25 -31.99 17.75
CA LEU A 106 41.97 -31.98 17.07
C LEU A 106 41.85 -30.73 16.19
N LYS A 107 41.69 -30.90 14.88
CA LYS A 107 41.29 -29.82 13.97
C LYS A 107 39.77 -29.82 13.84
N VAL A 108 39.11 -28.75 14.27
CA VAL A 108 37.68 -28.56 14.03
C VAL A 108 37.47 -27.94 12.66
N THR A 109 36.57 -28.49 11.84
CA THR A 109 36.29 -28.01 10.47
C THR A 109 35.11 -27.05 10.40
N GLN A 110 34.33 -26.96 11.46
CA GLN A 110 33.16 -26.12 11.62
C GLN A 110 33.14 -25.49 13.02
N VAL A 111 32.26 -24.53 13.26
CA VAL A 111 32.07 -24.01 14.62
C VAL A 111 31.56 -25.15 15.50
N THR A 112 32.19 -25.38 16.65
CA THR A 112 31.87 -26.53 17.51
C THR A 112 31.60 -26.11 18.94
N THR A 113 30.45 -26.53 19.48
CA THR A 113 30.09 -26.30 20.87
C THR A 113 30.94 -27.15 21.81
N THR A 114 31.29 -26.61 22.98
CA THR A 114 32.00 -27.36 24.03
C THR A 114 31.10 -27.66 25.22
N TYR A 115 31.38 -28.78 25.89
CA TYR A 115 30.54 -29.38 26.93
C TYR A 115 31.37 -29.67 28.18
N ALA A 116 30.76 -29.58 29.36
CA ALA A 116 31.43 -29.92 30.60
C ALA A 116 31.52 -31.43 30.80
N VAL A 117 30.53 -32.19 30.29
CA VAL A 117 30.43 -33.64 30.41
C VAL A 117 30.19 -34.28 29.03
N PRO A 118 30.98 -35.29 28.60
CA PRO A 118 30.73 -36.06 27.38
C PRO A 118 29.35 -36.70 27.34
N GLY A 119 28.66 -36.57 26.21
CA GLY A 119 27.34 -37.18 25.96
C GLY A 119 26.14 -36.38 26.51
N ASP A 120 26.37 -35.44 27.43
CA ASP A 120 25.31 -34.64 28.02
C ASP A 120 25.15 -33.28 27.31
N ILE A 121 24.14 -33.20 26.44
CA ILE A 121 23.83 -32.00 25.66
C ILE A 121 23.41 -30.78 26.51
N THR A 122 23.07 -30.98 27.78
CA THR A 122 22.63 -29.91 28.68
C THR A 122 23.80 -29.16 29.32
N THR A 123 25.00 -29.75 29.34
CA THR A 123 26.18 -29.22 30.04
C THR A 123 27.06 -28.30 29.20
N LYS A 124 26.47 -27.49 28.31
CA LYS A 124 27.23 -26.57 27.45
C LYS A 124 28.02 -25.58 28.30
N THR A 125 29.31 -25.40 28.01
CA THR A 125 30.17 -24.45 28.75
C THR A 125 29.92 -22.99 28.39
N GLY A 126 29.09 -22.72 27.37
CA GLY A 126 28.92 -21.40 26.75
C GLY A 126 30.04 -21.00 25.78
N ARG A 127 31.09 -21.81 25.63
CA ARG A 127 32.17 -21.58 24.67
C ARG A 127 31.96 -22.38 23.37
N THR A 128 32.32 -21.76 22.26
CA THR A 128 32.41 -22.40 20.94
C THR A 128 33.83 -22.28 20.39
N LEU A 129 34.25 -23.27 19.61
CA LEU A 129 35.52 -23.29 18.90
C LEU A 129 35.27 -22.83 17.47
N ALA A 130 36.08 -21.91 16.95
CA ALA A 130 35.95 -21.45 15.57
C ALA A 130 36.41 -22.53 14.57
N ALA A 131 35.76 -22.57 13.41
CA ALA A 131 36.15 -23.47 12.32
C ALA A 131 37.61 -23.23 11.88
N GLY A 132 38.34 -24.30 11.62
CA GLY A 132 39.74 -24.27 11.21
C GLY A 132 40.76 -24.25 12.35
N THR A 133 40.32 -24.04 13.60
CA THR A 133 41.21 -24.05 14.78
C THR A 133 41.70 -25.45 15.13
N ARG A 134 42.87 -25.52 15.77
CA ARG A 134 43.49 -26.77 16.25
C ARG A 134 43.62 -26.72 17.76
N TRP A 135 43.26 -27.81 18.43
CA TRP A 135 43.24 -27.90 19.88
C TRP A 135 44.05 -29.09 20.36
N GLN A 136 44.90 -28.88 21.36
CA GLN A 136 45.60 -29.97 22.02
C GLN A 136 44.58 -30.85 22.75
N VAL A 137 44.72 -32.16 22.58
CA VAL A 137 43.83 -33.14 23.19
C VAL A 137 44.58 -33.78 24.36
N THR A 138 43.95 -33.78 25.53
CA THR A 138 44.52 -34.40 26.73
C THR A 138 43.84 -35.72 27.09
N ASN A 139 42.68 -36.00 26.50
CA ASN A 139 41.90 -37.21 26.74
C ASN A 139 40.90 -37.47 25.59
N GLU A 140 40.53 -38.72 25.36
CA GLU A 140 39.54 -39.15 24.37
C GLU A 140 38.59 -40.17 25.00
N GLN A 141 37.28 -40.02 24.82
CA GLN A 141 36.25 -40.94 25.33
C GLN A 141 35.17 -41.18 24.27
N THR A 142 34.61 -42.39 24.23
CA THR A 142 33.44 -42.68 23.40
C THR A 142 32.20 -42.78 24.28
N VAL A 143 31.21 -41.91 24.05
CA VAL A 143 29.95 -41.86 24.80
C VAL A 143 28.81 -41.63 23.81
N ALA A 144 27.75 -42.43 23.91
CA ALA A 144 26.58 -42.36 23.03
C ALA A 144 26.94 -42.38 21.52
N ASP A 145 27.76 -43.36 21.13
CA ASP A 145 28.26 -43.57 19.76
C ASP A 145 29.02 -42.40 19.13
N ALA A 146 29.48 -41.44 19.96
CA ALA A 146 30.30 -40.32 19.54
C ALA A 146 31.63 -40.28 20.29
N VAL A 147 32.70 -39.93 19.58
CA VAL A 147 34.01 -39.67 20.18
C VAL A 147 34.06 -38.25 20.71
N TRP A 148 34.55 -38.10 21.93
CA TRP A 148 34.68 -36.86 22.70
C TRP A 148 36.15 -36.63 23.05
N TYR A 149 36.63 -35.42 22.79
CA TYR A 149 38.00 -35.00 23.02
C TYR A 149 38.03 -33.95 24.13
N GLN A 150 38.88 -34.16 25.13
CA GLN A 150 39.13 -33.16 26.18
C GLN A 150 40.19 -32.18 25.69
N ILE A 151 39.85 -30.90 25.69
CA ILE A 151 40.75 -29.82 25.22
C ILE A 151 41.15 -28.85 26.33
N ALA A 152 40.49 -28.92 27.49
CA ALA A 152 40.86 -28.26 28.74
C ALA A 152 40.15 -28.97 29.91
N THR A 153 40.47 -28.59 31.15
CA THR A 153 39.76 -29.06 32.34
C THR A 153 38.25 -28.82 32.18
N ASN A 154 37.46 -29.88 32.37
CA ASN A 154 36.00 -29.86 32.21
C ASN A 154 35.52 -29.24 30.89
N THR A 155 36.27 -29.43 29.80
CA THR A 155 35.91 -28.91 28.48
C THR A 155 36.14 -29.99 27.44
N TRP A 156 35.03 -30.53 26.95
CA TRP A 156 34.95 -31.62 25.98
C TRP A 156 34.31 -31.16 24.69
N VAL A 157 34.70 -31.80 23.59
CA VAL A 157 34.19 -31.49 22.26
C VAL A 157 33.99 -32.77 21.44
N SER A 158 32.95 -32.82 20.62
CA SER A 158 32.72 -33.90 19.65
C SER A 158 32.44 -33.34 18.26
N THR A 159 32.87 -34.05 17.22
CA THR A 159 32.55 -33.73 15.81
C THR A 159 31.26 -34.41 15.32
N ALA A 160 30.62 -35.24 16.15
CA ALA A 160 29.39 -35.92 15.78
C ALA A 160 28.23 -34.92 15.62
N ALA A 161 27.47 -35.06 14.54
CA ALA A 161 26.41 -34.14 14.15
C ALA A 161 25.29 -34.01 15.21
N ALA A 162 25.03 -35.07 15.99
CA ALA A 162 24.04 -35.06 17.07
C ALA A 162 24.39 -34.06 18.19
N PHE A 163 25.68 -33.81 18.42
CA PHE A 163 26.19 -32.91 19.45
C PHE A 163 26.69 -31.58 18.89
N ASN A 164 26.89 -31.51 17.57
CA ASN A 164 27.20 -30.27 16.87
C ASN A 164 26.29 -30.10 15.63
N PRO A 165 24.97 -29.91 15.83
CA PRO A 165 24.05 -29.76 14.72
C PRO A 165 24.45 -28.52 13.92
N GLN A 166 24.70 -28.70 12.63
CA GLN A 166 24.96 -27.58 11.75
C GLN A 166 23.76 -26.63 11.80
N PRO A 167 23.97 -25.32 12.04
CA PRO A 167 22.99 -24.35 11.60
C PRO A 167 22.79 -24.61 10.11
N ALA A 168 21.54 -24.70 9.65
CA ALA A 168 21.26 -24.72 8.23
C ALA A 168 22.09 -23.59 7.59
N ALA A 169 22.79 -23.90 6.48
CA ALA A 169 23.60 -22.91 5.77
C ALA A 169 22.77 -21.63 5.67
N PRO A 170 23.32 -20.45 6.01
CA PRO A 170 22.55 -19.22 5.97
C PRO A 170 21.95 -19.13 4.58
N THR A 171 20.62 -19.16 4.51
CA THR A 171 19.92 -19.10 3.23
C THR A 171 20.29 -17.77 2.60
N THR A 172 21.25 -17.80 1.67
CA THR A 172 21.67 -16.59 0.97
C THR A 172 20.63 -16.35 -0.11
N TYR A 173 19.77 -15.39 0.14
CA TYR A 173 18.83 -14.92 -0.86
C TYR A 173 19.55 -13.96 -1.81
N PRO A 174 19.36 -14.07 -3.12
CA PRO A 174 19.85 -13.07 -4.05
C PRO A 174 19.24 -11.71 -3.70
N ASN A 175 19.99 -10.63 -3.94
CA ASN A 175 19.44 -9.28 -3.81
C ASN A 175 18.25 -9.13 -4.75
N LEU A 176 17.14 -8.62 -4.22
CA LEU A 176 15.92 -8.36 -4.96
C LEU A 176 16.06 -7.03 -5.70
N THR A 177 15.89 -7.05 -7.02
CA THR A 177 15.80 -5.83 -7.84
C THR A 177 14.35 -5.62 -8.21
N LEU A 178 13.75 -4.54 -7.73
CA LEU A 178 12.33 -4.28 -7.93
C LEU A 178 12.12 -3.71 -9.33
N THR A 179 11.30 -4.34 -10.17
CA THR A 179 10.95 -3.82 -11.52
C THR A 179 9.86 -2.75 -11.48
N PHE A 180 9.11 -2.67 -10.37
CA PHE A 180 8.09 -1.66 -10.07
C PHE A 180 8.07 -1.37 -8.55
N ALA A 181 7.32 -0.35 -8.13
CA ALA A 181 7.27 0.02 -6.70
C ALA A 181 6.54 -1.03 -5.85
N HIS A 182 7.08 -1.35 -4.68
CA HIS A 182 6.53 -2.37 -3.78
C HIS A 182 6.01 -1.77 -2.47
N THR A 183 4.85 -2.23 -2.00
CA THR A 183 4.33 -1.87 -0.68
C THR A 183 5.08 -2.65 0.40
N VAL A 184 5.48 -1.99 1.49
CA VAL A 184 6.14 -2.66 2.63
C VAL A 184 5.12 -3.12 3.67
N TYR A 185 5.22 -4.37 4.10
CA TYR A 185 4.39 -5.00 5.12
C TYR A 185 5.18 -5.36 6.37
N GLY A 186 4.53 -5.30 7.54
CA GLY A 186 5.14 -5.66 8.81
C GLY A 186 5.52 -7.15 8.91
N GLN A 187 4.72 -7.99 8.24
CA GLN A 187 4.85 -9.45 8.15
C GLN A 187 4.15 -9.96 6.88
N PRO A 188 4.48 -11.17 6.39
CA PRO A 188 3.79 -11.77 5.25
C PRO A 188 2.28 -11.87 5.44
N GLY A 189 1.51 -11.36 4.47
CA GLY A 189 0.04 -11.31 4.54
C GLY A 189 -0.53 -10.38 5.61
N GLY A 190 0.30 -9.56 6.27
CA GLY A 190 -0.12 -8.62 7.30
C GLY A 190 -0.71 -7.31 6.74
N THR A 191 -0.84 -6.30 7.60
CA THR A 191 -1.22 -4.94 7.19
C THR A 191 -0.03 -4.18 6.59
N ALA A 192 -0.32 -3.33 5.60
CA ALA A 192 0.68 -2.46 5.00
C ALA A 192 1.17 -1.41 6.02
N THR A 193 2.47 -1.15 6.03
CA THR A 193 3.12 -0.17 6.92
C THR A 193 2.90 1.28 6.48
N GLY A 194 2.39 1.50 5.27
CA GLY A 194 2.32 2.80 4.60
C GLY A 194 3.59 3.21 3.87
N GLN A 195 4.70 2.46 4.01
CA GLN A 195 5.93 2.69 3.28
C GLN A 195 5.91 2.00 1.90
N THR A 196 6.60 2.59 0.94
CA THR A 196 6.81 2.05 -0.41
C THR A 196 8.29 2.05 -0.78
N LEU A 197 8.73 1.02 -1.49
CA LEU A 197 10.07 0.93 -2.07
C LEU A 197 9.97 1.29 -3.55
N SER A 198 10.85 2.16 -4.04
CA SER A 198 10.79 2.67 -5.42
C SER A 198 11.16 1.59 -6.45
N ALA A 199 10.58 1.70 -7.66
CA ALA A 199 11.01 0.89 -8.79
C ALA A 199 12.51 1.06 -9.08
N ASN A 200 13.14 0.03 -9.64
CA ASN A 200 14.56 -0.08 -9.95
C ASN A 200 15.51 0.02 -8.73
N SER A 201 14.98 -0.05 -7.51
CA SER A 201 15.82 -0.14 -6.31
C SER A 201 16.24 -1.59 -6.05
N ARG A 202 17.41 -1.76 -5.42
CA ARG A 202 18.00 -3.07 -5.12
C ARG A 202 18.09 -3.26 -3.61
N TRP A 203 17.54 -4.36 -3.11
CA TRP A 203 17.42 -4.64 -1.68
C TRP A 203 18.10 -5.95 -1.32
N LYS A 204 18.77 -5.96 -0.17
CA LYS A 204 19.32 -7.18 0.40
C LYS A 204 18.16 -7.99 1.01
N VAL A 205 18.05 -9.26 0.62
CA VAL A 205 17.03 -10.16 1.17
C VAL A 205 17.63 -10.97 2.31
N THR A 206 16.97 -10.97 3.47
CA THR A 206 17.43 -11.69 4.68
C THR A 206 16.55 -12.88 5.04
N GLY A 207 15.41 -13.04 4.36
CA GLY A 207 14.41 -14.07 4.61
C GLY A 207 13.44 -14.18 3.44
N GLN A 208 12.90 -15.37 3.19
CA GLN A 208 11.72 -15.55 2.34
C GLN A 208 10.69 -16.45 3.03
N GLN A 209 9.40 -16.19 2.78
CA GLN A 209 8.29 -17.01 3.24
C GLN A 209 7.28 -17.19 2.10
N VAL A 210 6.71 -18.39 1.96
CA VAL A 210 5.63 -18.64 1.01
C VAL A 210 4.30 -18.66 1.78
N LEU A 211 3.37 -17.80 1.40
CA LEU A 211 2.03 -17.71 2.00
C LEU A 211 1.00 -17.66 0.88
N ASN A 212 0.04 -18.58 0.88
CA ASN A 212 -1.00 -18.71 -0.17
C ASN A 212 -0.44 -18.75 -1.59
N GLY A 213 0.71 -19.42 -1.80
CA GLY A 213 1.38 -19.51 -3.09
C GLY A 213 2.23 -18.29 -3.48
N MET A 214 2.23 -17.23 -2.67
CA MET A 214 3.01 -16.01 -2.92
C MET A 214 4.32 -16.02 -2.15
N THR A 215 5.41 -15.60 -2.79
CA THR A 215 6.72 -15.47 -2.15
C THR A 215 6.89 -14.08 -1.56
N TRP A 216 7.05 -14.02 -0.25
CA TRP A 216 7.36 -12.81 0.51
C TRP A 216 8.85 -12.76 0.81
N SER A 217 9.50 -11.66 0.45
CA SER A 217 10.92 -11.40 0.70
C SER A 217 11.09 -10.36 1.80
N GLN A 218 11.90 -10.67 2.80
CA GLN A 218 12.26 -9.78 3.90
C GLN A 218 13.44 -8.89 3.48
N VAL A 219 13.21 -7.58 3.49
CA VAL A 219 14.17 -6.56 3.03
C VAL A 219 14.63 -5.62 4.16
N GLY A 220 14.16 -5.84 5.38
CA GLY A 220 14.53 -5.11 6.58
C GLY A 220 13.84 -5.66 7.83
N ARG A 221 14.10 -5.03 8.99
CA ARG A 221 13.43 -5.38 10.26
C ARG A 221 11.95 -5.02 10.15
N ASN A 222 11.07 -6.02 10.24
CA ASN A 222 9.62 -5.87 10.04
C ASN A 222 9.26 -5.24 8.67
N ALA A 223 10.03 -5.55 7.63
CA ALA A 223 9.80 -5.04 6.28
C ALA A 223 9.81 -6.20 5.29
N TRP A 224 8.62 -6.55 4.80
CA TRP A 224 8.36 -7.63 3.85
C TRP A 224 7.70 -7.09 2.58
N VAL A 225 8.09 -7.64 1.43
CA VAL A 225 7.54 -7.31 0.10
C VAL A 225 7.25 -8.60 -0.66
N THR A 226 6.36 -8.58 -1.65
CA THR A 226 6.04 -9.71 -2.53
C THR A 226 5.93 -9.19 -3.96
N ASP A 227 6.27 -9.97 -4.99
CA ASP A 227 6.06 -9.58 -6.40
C ASP A 227 4.59 -9.73 -6.84
N ASP A 228 3.72 -10.29 -5.97
CA ASP A 228 2.30 -10.45 -6.28
C ASP A 228 1.62 -9.09 -6.48
N PRO A 229 1.04 -8.82 -7.67
CA PRO A 229 0.41 -7.54 -7.98
C PRO A 229 -0.73 -7.15 -7.04
N ALA A 230 -1.40 -8.11 -6.38
CA ALA A 230 -2.50 -7.81 -5.45
C ALA A 230 -2.03 -7.10 -4.17
N PHE A 231 -0.74 -7.17 -3.83
CA PHE A 231 -0.15 -6.61 -2.61
C PHE A 231 0.72 -5.38 -2.86
N ASN A 232 1.04 -5.10 -4.12
CA ASN A 232 1.73 -3.89 -4.48
C ASN A 232 0.70 -2.89 -4.98
N ARG A 233 0.54 -1.80 -4.22
CA ARG A 233 -0.06 -0.59 -4.80
C ARG A 233 0.97 -0.09 -5.79
N SER A 234 0.88 -0.54 -7.02
CA SER A 234 1.89 -0.22 -8.01
C SER A 234 1.92 1.29 -8.14
N ALA A 235 3.10 1.90 -8.10
CA ALA A 235 3.28 3.20 -8.69
C ALA A 235 3.16 2.97 -10.20
N PHE A 236 1.95 2.96 -10.72
CA PHE A 236 1.76 2.85 -12.16
C PHE A 236 2.21 4.16 -12.80
N ALA A 237 2.64 4.05 -14.07
CA ALA A 237 2.72 5.19 -14.96
C ALA A 237 1.39 5.97 -14.91
N SER A 238 1.48 7.29 -14.98
CA SER A 238 0.28 8.11 -15.08
C SER A 238 -0.46 7.76 -16.37
N ILE A 239 -1.74 7.42 -16.27
CA ILE A 239 -2.59 7.30 -17.46
C ILE A 239 -3.09 8.68 -17.82
N ARG A 240 -3.14 8.99 -19.11
CA ARG A 240 -3.88 10.14 -19.63
C ARG A 240 -5.19 9.64 -20.22
N LEU A 241 -6.28 10.20 -19.73
CA LEU A 241 -7.61 9.83 -20.21
C LEU A 241 -7.82 10.43 -21.60
N SER A 242 -8.09 9.62 -22.62
CA SER A 242 -8.37 10.11 -23.99
C SER A 242 -9.84 10.47 -24.23
N GLN A 243 -10.70 10.31 -23.22
CA GLN A 243 -12.14 10.63 -23.27
C GLN A 243 -12.68 10.96 -21.87
N PRO A 244 -13.88 11.57 -21.76
CA PRO A 244 -14.56 11.69 -20.47
C PRO A 244 -14.72 10.30 -19.85
N THR A 245 -14.16 10.10 -18.67
CA THR A 245 -14.08 8.76 -18.05
C THR A 245 -14.80 8.75 -16.73
N ILE A 246 -15.76 7.84 -16.56
CA ILE A 246 -16.51 7.73 -15.31
C ILE A 246 -15.57 7.15 -14.24
N LEU A 247 -15.59 7.74 -13.04
CA LEU A 247 -14.97 7.18 -11.85
C LEU A 247 -15.94 6.21 -11.20
N TRP A 248 -15.48 4.99 -10.93
CA TRP A 248 -16.25 3.89 -10.38
C TRP A 248 -15.75 3.52 -8.99
N THR A 249 -16.64 3.01 -8.16
CA THR A 249 -16.31 2.21 -6.97
C THR A 249 -16.40 0.74 -7.40
N GLY A 250 -15.35 -0.05 -7.17
CA GLY A 250 -15.24 -1.39 -7.78
C GLY A 250 -15.02 -1.37 -9.30
N TYR A 251 -14.91 -2.56 -9.92
CA TYR A 251 -14.66 -2.76 -11.35
C TYR A 251 -15.43 -3.97 -11.89
N GLY A 252 -15.45 -4.17 -13.22
CA GLY A 252 -16.14 -5.31 -13.84
C GLY A 252 -17.66 -5.25 -13.65
N ALA A 253 -18.28 -6.40 -13.33
CA ALA A 253 -19.73 -6.50 -13.10
C ALA A 253 -20.19 -5.81 -11.80
N ASP A 254 -19.33 -5.75 -10.78
CA ASP A 254 -19.65 -5.21 -9.45
C ASP A 254 -19.45 -3.70 -9.34
N ARG A 255 -19.07 -3.04 -10.44
CA ARG A 255 -18.82 -1.60 -10.48
C ARG A 255 -20.05 -0.80 -10.11
N GLN A 256 -19.84 0.30 -9.39
CA GLN A 256 -20.85 1.30 -9.09
C GLN A 256 -20.33 2.69 -9.47
N SER A 257 -21.09 3.45 -10.24
CA SER A 257 -20.65 4.78 -10.66
C SER A 257 -20.58 5.71 -9.45
N THR A 258 -19.50 6.47 -9.30
CA THR A 258 -19.40 7.51 -8.26
C THR A 258 -20.15 8.78 -8.64
N GLY A 259 -20.56 8.92 -9.91
CA GLY A 259 -21.16 10.14 -10.46
C GLY A 259 -20.17 11.25 -10.78
N ARG A 260 -18.88 10.97 -10.59
CA ARG A 260 -17.79 11.84 -11.02
C ARG A 260 -17.28 11.36 -12.37
N THR A 261 -17.22 12.28 -13.34
CA THR A 261 -16.55 12.07 -14.62
C THR A 261 -15.23 12.84 -14.61
N LEU A 262 -14.15 12.15 -14.96
CA LEU A 262 -12.81 12.71 -15.06
C LEU A 262 -12.60 13.27 -16.48
N ALA A 263 -11.95 14.43 -16.56
CA ALA A 263 -11.79 15.16 -17.79
C ALA A 263 -10.85 14.46 -18.78
N THR A 264 -11.17 14.54 -20.07
CA THR A 264 -10.24 14.20 -21.15
C THR A 264 -8.92 14.95 -20.98
N GLY A 265 -7.80 14.29 -21.25
CA GLY A 265 -6.44 14.79 -21.11
C GLY A 265 -5.90 14.79 -19.68
N SER A 266 -6.74 14.62 -18.66
CA SER A 266 -6.29 14.57 -17.26
C SER A 266 -5.42 13.33 -17.01
N ALA A 267 -4.33 13.55 -16.26
CA ALA A 267 -3.37 12.52 -15.92
C ALA A 267 -3.62 12.01 -14.50
N TRP A 268 -3.73 10.70 -14.32
CA TRP A 268 -3.99 10.08 -13.03
C TRP A 268 -2.90 9.07 -12.72
N GLN A 269 -2.37 9.14 -11.50
CA GLN A 269 -1.55 8.07 -10.98
C GLN A 269 -2.43 6.86 -10.80
N VAL A 270 -2.08 5.78 -11.47
CA VAL A 270 -2.74 4.50 -11.25
C VAL A 270 -2.05 3.86 -10.03
N VAL A 271 -2.84 3.18 -9.20
CA VAL A 271 -2.43 2.49 -7.96
C VAL A 271 -2.82 1.01 -7.96
N GLY A 272 -3.62 0.58 -8.93
CA GLY A 272 -4.04 -0.82 -9.18
C GLY A 272 -4.48 -1.02 -10.64
N THR A 273 -4.40 -2.23 -11.18
CA THR A 273 -5.04 -2.58 -12.47
C THR A 273 -5.73 -3.92 -12.40
N ALA A 274 -6.87 -4.05 -13.07
CA ALA A 274 -7.60 -5.30 -13.21
C ALA A 274 -8.10 -5.46 -14.64
N THR A 275 -8.14 -6.68 -15.16
CA THR A 275 -8.76 -6.97 -16.47
C THR A 275 -9.88 -7.96 -16.26
N VAL A 276 -11.10 -7.57 -16.61
CA VAL A 276 -12.33 -8.37 -16.49
C VAL A 276 -13.10 -8.25 -17.79
N ASP A 277 -13.55 -9.37 -18.36
CA ASP A 277 -14.31 -9.45 -19.62
C ASP A 277 -13.63 -8.69 -20.79
N GLY A 278 -12.30 -8.75 -20.87
CA GLY A 278 -11.52 -8.06 -21.91
C GLY A 278 -11.43 -6.54 -21.74
N VAL A 279 -11.95 -5.97 -20.65
CA VAL A 279 -11.85 -4.55 -20.32
C VAL A 279 -10.78 -4.33 -19.25
N THR A 280 -9.80 -3.47 -19.55
CA THR A 280 -8.79 -3.02 -18.57
C THR A 280 -9.33 -1.89 -17.70
N TRP A 281 -9.18 -2.07 -16.39
CA TRP A 281 -9.54 -1.16 -15.32
C TRP A 281 -8.28 -0.67 -14.62
N TYR A 282 -8.29 0.61 -14.25
CA TYR A 282 -7.19 1.30 -13.59
C TYR A 282 -7.72 1.89 -12.29
N GLU A 283 -7.21 1.45 -11.15
CA GLU A 283 -7.49 2.05 -9.85
C GLU A 283 -6.64 3.32 -9.72
N ILE A 284 -7.23 4.46 -9.38
CA ILE A 284 -6.56 5.77 -9.28
C ILE A 284 -6.64 6.37 -7.87
N GLY A 285 -7.19 5.61 -6.93
CA GLY A 285 -7.40 5.95 -5.53
C GLY A 285 -8.06 4.77 -4.83
N SER A 286 -8.10 4.75 -3.50
CA SER A 286 -8.65 3.61 -2.74
C SER A 286 -10.07 3.25 -3.19
N ASN A 287 -10.22 2.08 -3.83
CA ASN A 287 -11.45 1.59 -4.43
C ASN A 287 -12.09 2.57 -5.44
N GLN A 288 -11.25 3.29 -6.19
CA GLN A 288 -11.66 4.24 -7.22
C GLN A 288 -11.09 3.81 -8.55
N TRP A 289 -11.93 3.36 -9.47
CA TRP A 289 -11.54 2.70 -10.70
C TRP A 289 -12.00 3.48 -11.93
N VAL A 290 -11.22 3.43 -13.00
CA VAL A 290 -11.52 4.03 -14.30
C VAL A 290 -11.21 3.04 -15.42
N THR A 291 -11.83 3.17 -16.57
CA THR A 291 -11.51 2.37 -17.77
C THR A 291 -11.56 3.22 -19.02
N MET A 292 -10.79 2.85 -20.03
CA MET A 292 -10.79 3.49 -21.35
C MET A 292 -11.76 2.84 -22.33
N ALA A 293 -12.48 1.79 -21.92
CA ALA A 293 -13.45 1.13 -22.78
C ALA A 293 -14.69 2.01 -22.99
N ALA A 294 -14.92 2.46 -24.23
CA ALA A 294 -16.05 3.32 -24.60
C ALA A 294 -17.42 2.71 -24.22
N GLN A 295 -17.55 1.39 -24.34
CA GLN A 295 -18.75 0.63 -23.94
C GLN A 295 -19.10 0.71 -22.45
N VAL A 296 -18.15 1.11 -21.60
CA VAL A 296 -18.35 1.28 -20.14
C VAL A 296 -18.55 2.74 -19.76
N ASN A 297 -17.94 3.68 -20.49
CA ASN A 297 -18.05 5.11 -20.21
C ASN A 297 -19.30 5.77 -20.78
N GLY A 298 -20.06 5.08 -21.65
CA GLY A 298 -21.37 5.51 -22.13
C GLY A 298 -21.34 6.77 -23.01
N ASN A 299 -21.78 6.63 -24.26
CA ASN A 299 -22.09 7.78 -25.12
C ASN A 299 -23.30 8.56 -24.56
N ASP A 300 -23.16 9.89 -24.51
CA ASP A 300 -24.16 10.95 -24.47
C ASP A 300 -25.37 10.88 -23.48
N ASN A 301 -25.51 11.98 -22.72
CA ASN A 301 -26.76 12.59 -22.26
C ASN A 301 -27.64 11.95 -21.17
N HIS A 302 -27.22 10.88 -20.50
CA HIS A 302 -27.97 10.37 -19.34
C HIS A 302 -27.07 10.03 -18.16
N PHE A 303 -27.04 10.93 -17.16
CA PHE A 303 -26.40 10.66 -15.88
C PHE A 303 -27.43 10.07 -14.92
N SER A 304 -27.46 8.75 -14.76
CA SER A 304 -28.03 8.14 -13.57
C SER A 304 -27.03 8.33 -12.44
N ASN A 305 -27.44 8.99 -11.35
CA ASN A 305 -26.85 8.67 -10.06
C ASN A 305 -27.68 9.14 -8.87
N ALA A 306 -27.90 8.17 -7.99
CA ALA A 306 -28.25 8.36 -6.59
C ALA A 306 -27.18 9.22 -5.89
N THR A 307 -27.60 9.98 -4.88
CA THR A 307 -26.79 10.80 -3.94
C THR A 307 -26.59 12.29 -4.26
N LEU A 308 -27.21 12.84 -5.31
CA LEU A 308 -27.37 14.29 -5.37
C LEU A 308 -28.62 14.70 -4.58
N THR A 309 -28.49 15.64 -3.64
CA THR A 309 -29.65 16.29 -2.98
C THR A 309 -29.67 17.75 -3.37
N VAL A 310 -30.79 18.23 -3.92
CA VAL A 310 -30.98 19.65 -4.26
C VAL A 310 -31.79 20.34 -3.17
N THR A 311 -31.34 21.51 -2.73
CA THR A 311 -32.06 22.35 -1.76
C THR A 311 -32.61 23.59 -2.43
N VAL A 312 -33.92 23.83 -2.34
CA VAL A 312 -34.57 25.01 -2.92
C VAL A 312 -34.16 26.27 -2.14
N ASN A 313 -33.47 27.20 -2.80
CA ASN A 313 -32.95 28.43 -2.17
C ASN A 313 -33.64 29.72 -2.63
N GLN A 314 -34.68 29.61 -3.46
CA GLN A 314 -35.51 30.75 -3.84
C GLN A 314 -36.66 30.94 -2.85
N PRO A 315 -36.87 32.15 -2.28
CA PRO A 315 -37.96 32.42 -1.34
C PRO A 315 -39.35 32.09 -1.88
N GLN A 316 -39.57 32.25 -3.19
CA GLN A 316 -40.82 31.93 -3.88
C GLN A 316 -41.00 30.42 -4.16
N GLY A 317 -40.01 29.59 -3.80
CA GLY A 317 -39.96 28.17 -4.17
C GLY A 317 -39.42 27.93 -5.58
N ALA A 318 -39.42 26.67 -6.01
CA ALA A 318 -38.95 26.27 -7.33
C ALA A 318 -39.95 25.36 -8.05
N THR A 319 -40.31 25.73 -9.28
CA THR A 319 -41.27 24.99 -10.11
C THR A 319 -40.65 23.71 -10.66
N VAL A 320 -41.39 22.61 -10.53
CA VAL A 320 -41.10 21.29 -11.08
C VAL A 320 -41.96 21.08 -12.31
N TYR A 321 -41.36 20.50 -13.35
CA TYR A 321 -41.98 20.26 -14.64
C TYR A 321 -42.07 18.77 -14.96
N ASP A 322 -42.97 18.39 -15.85
CA ASP A 322 -43.18 17.01 -16.29
C ASP A 322 -42.03 16.46 -17.17
N THR A 323 -41.37 17.34 -17.90
CA THR A 323 -40.21 17.04 -18.75
C THR A 323 -39.13 18.12 -18.67
N TYR A 324 -37.88 17.74 -18.96
CA TYR A 324 -36.75 18.66 -19.08
C TYR A 324 -36.63 19.25 -20.49
N GLN A 325 -37.37 18.75 -21.49
CA GLN A 325 -37.36 19.25 -22.86
C GLN A 325 -38.36 20.40 -23.08
N SER A 326 -38.35 21.02 -24.27
CA SER A 326 -39.31 22.05 -24.68
C SER A 326 -40.76 21.55 -24.66
N GLY A 327 -41.73 22.43 -24.36
CA GLY A 327 -43.15 22.06 -24.24
C GLY A 327 -43.61 21.63 -22.83
N ARG A 328 -42.70 21.72 -21.86
CA ARG A 328 -42.89 21.38 -20.44
C ARG A 328 -44.13 22.03 -19.79
N GLN A 329 -44.80 21.29 -18.92
CA GLN A 329 -45.92 21.74 -18.10
C GLN A 329 -45.55 21.76 -16.61
N ALA A 330 -46.04 22.75 -15.87
CA ALA A 330 -45.79 22.83 -14.43
C ALA A 330 -46.58 21.75 -13.67
N VAL A 331 -45.88 20.95 -12.87
CA VAL A 331 -46.46 19.86 -12.07
C VAL A 331 -46.74 20.33 -10.65
N ARG A 332 -45.76 20.99 -10.01
CA ARG A 332 -45.86 21.52 -8.65
C ARG A 332 -44.76 22.54 -8.35
N THR A 333 -44.86 23.20 -7.21
CA THR A 333 -43.81 24.07 -6.67
C THR A 333 -43.22 23.45 -5.40
N LEU A 334 -41.90 23.36 -5.33
CA LEU A 334 -41.17 22.95 -4.12
C LEU A 334 -40.90 24.17 -3.25
N GLY A 335 -41.22 24.08 -1.96
CA GLY A 335 -41.05 25.21 -1.02
C GLY A 335 -39.59 25.55 -0.72
N TYR A 336 -39.34 26.80 -0.34
CA TYR A 336 -38.03 27.28 0.12
C TYR A 336 -37.47 26.42 1.26
N GLY A 337 -36.17 26.11 1.21
CA GLY A 337 -35.46 25.26 2.17
C GLY A 337 -35.71 23.76 2.03
N SER A 338 -36.66 23.34 1.17
CA SER A 338 -36.95 21.90 0.97
C SER A 338 -35.80 21.19 0.25
N ARG A 339 -35.56 19.93 0.61
CA ARG A 339 -34.44 19.10 0.13
C ARG A 339 -34.97 17.89 -0.63
N TRP A 340 -34.45 17.67 -1.83
CA TRP A 340 -34.94 16.61 -2.73
C TRP A 340 -33.81 15.76 -3.25
N ARG A 341 -33.97 14.44 -3.17
CA ARG A 341 -33.05 13.52 -3.82
C ARG A 341 -33.23 13.63 -5.33
N VAL A 342 -32.11 13.69 -6.02
CA VAL A 342 -32.05 13.66 -7.48
C VAL A 342 -31.77 12.23 -7.91
N SER A 343 -32.67 11.70 -8.74
CA SER A 343 -32.52 10.37 -9.36
C SER A 343 -31.73 10.42 -10.66
N GLN A 344 -31.83 11.53 -11.41
CA GLN A 344 -31.23 11.70 -12.73
C GLN A 344 -30.87 13.16 -13.02
N GLN A 345 -29.88 13.39 -13.88
CA GLN A 345 -29.62 14.71 -14.47
C GLN A 345 -29.78 14.64 -15.99
N ALA A 346 -30.25 15.72 -16.60
CA ALA A 346 -30.42 15.82 -18.05
C ALA A 346 -30.11 17.22 -18.56
N VAL A 347 -29.61 17.31 -19.80
CA VAL A 347 -29.41 18.57 -20.52
C VAL A 347 -30.49 18.67 -21.60
N ALA A 348 -31.25 19.75 -21.60
CA ALA A 348 -32.28 20.01 -22.60
C ALA A 348 -31.66 20.48 -23.92
N ASN A 349 -32.47 20.47 -24.99
CA ASN A 349 -32.02 20.91 -26.32
C ASN A 349 -31.51 22.36 -26.37
N ASP A 350 -31.94 23.21 -25.43
CA ASP A 350 -31.49 24.60 -25.27
C ASP A 350 -30.20 24.74 -24.43
N GLY A 351 -29.60 23.61 -24.02
CA GLY A 351 -28.40 23.55 -23.21
C GLY A 351 -28.63 23.74 -21.70
N SER A 352 -29.87 23.89 -21.24
CA SER A 352 -30.17 24.01 -19.81
C SER A 352 -30.05 22.68 -19.07
N LEU A 353 -29.48 22.69 -17.86
CA LEU A 353 -29.32 21.52 -16.99
C LEU A 353 -30.55 21.32 -16.09
N TRP A 354 -30.95 20.06 -15.90
CA TRP A 354 -32.14 19.66 -15.16
C TRP A 354 -31.86 18.48 -14.23
N TYR A 355 -32.60 18.44 -13.12
CA TYR A 355 -32.52 17.41 -12.09
C TYR A 355 -33.87 16.74 -11.90
N GLN A 356 -33.92 15.42 -12.01
CA GLN A 356 -35.12 14.65 -11.75
C GLN A 356 -35.27 14.44 -10.24
N VAL A 357 -36.34 14.98 -9.66
CA VAL A 357 -36.67 14.92 -8.22
C VAL A 357 -37.84 13.97 -7.90
N GLY A 358 -38.33 13.27 -8.92
CA GLY A 358 -39.38 12.26 -8.89
C GLY A 358 -39.65 11.76 -10.32
N THR A 359 -40.39 10.65 -10.48
CA THR A 359 -40.74 10.14 -11.82
C THR A 359 -41.42 11.22 -12.65
N ASN A 360 -40.83 11.55 -13.81
CA ASN A 360 -41.27 12.63 -14.69
C ASN A 360 -41.45 13.97 -13.95
N GLN A 361 -40.55 14.28 -13.02
CA GLN A 361 -40.55 15.53 -12.27
C GLN A 361 -39.17 16.14 -12.31
N TRP A 362 -39.02 17.18 -13.11
CA TRP A 362 -37.76 17.81 -13.46
C TRP A 362 -37.69 19.23 -12.92
N LEU A 363 -36.61 19.50 -12.21
CA LEU A 363 -36.29 20.80 -11.64
C LEU A 363 -35.13 21.41 -12.42
N SER A 364 -35.25 22.68 -12.84
CA SER A 364 -34.14 23.34 -13.53
C SER A 364 -32.98 23.61 -12.57
N ALA A 365 -31.75 23.44 -13.04
CA ALA A 365 -30.55 23.83 -12.32
C ALA A 365 -30.45 25.35 -12.09
N ALA A 366 -31.17 26.14 -12.88
CA ALA A 366 -31.27 27.59 -12.74
C ALA A 366 -32.29 28.02 -11.68
N SER A 367 -33.11 27.12 -11.13
CA SER A 367 -34.18 27.44 -10.16
C SER A 367 -33.66 27.76 -8.75
N GLY A 368 -32.42 28.21 -8.60
CA GLY A 368 -31.79 28.50 -7.31
C GLY A 368 -31.78 27.27 -6.41
N ILE A 369 -30.90 26.32 -6.74
CA ILE A 369 -30.69 25.13 -5.93
C ILE A 369 -29.23 25.00 -5.49
N ALA A 370 -29.05 24.59 -4.23
CA ALA A 370 -27.77 24.14 -3.71
C ALA A 370 -27.71 22.62 -3.88
N ALA A 371 -26.85 22.15 -4.78
CA ALA A 371 -26.49 20.74 -4.89
C ALA A 371 -25.63 20.40 -3.66
N GLY A 372 -26.07 19.41 -2.88
CA GLY A 372 -25.39 18.92 -1.67
C GLY A 372 -24.09 18.16 -1.96
N VAL A 373 -23.17 18.80 -2.67
CA VAL A 373 -21.76 18.42 -2.74
C VAL A 373 -21.05 19.22 -1.65
N ALA A 374 -20.28 18.56 -0.79
CA ALA A 374 -19.35 19.27 0.08
C ALA A 374 -18.28 19.91 -0.82
N TYR A 375 -18.41 21.21 -1.09
CA TYR A 375 -17.36 21.96 -1.80
C TYR A 375 -16.17 22.15 -0.85
N PRO A 376 -14.92 22.13 -1.37
CA PRO A 376 -13.78 22.51 -0.55
C PRO A 376 -13.99 23.93 -0.03
N ALA A 377 -13.64 24.16 1.24
CA ALA A 377 -13.86 25.44 1.92
C ALA A 377 -13.13 26.62 1.23
N SER A 378 -12.09 26.31 0.46
CA SER A 378 -11.41 27.23 -0.44
C SER A 378 -10.93 26.50 -1.70
N ALA A 379 -10.72 27.26 -2.76
CA ALA A 379 -10.07 26.80 -3.98
C ALA A 379 -9.36 27.95 -4.68
N SER A 380 -8.26 27.64 -5.39
CA SER A 380 -7.53 28.60 -6.20
C SER A 380 -6.93 27.94 -7.43
N LEU A 381 -7.10 28.57 -8.60
CA LEU A 381 -6.52 28.17 -9.88
C LEU A 381 -5.24 28.96 -10.12
N SER A 382 -4.13 28.25 -10.24
CA SER A 382 -2.85 28.82 -10.65
C SER A 382 -2.69 28.73 -12.17
N GLY A 383 -2.06 29.72 -12.78
CA GLY A 383 -1.71 29.69 -14.22
C GLY A 383 -2.80 30.16 -15.18
N VAL A 384 -3.92 30.71 -14.68
CA VAL A 384 -4.86 31.46 -15.54
C VAL A 384 -4.17 32.74 -15.99
N PRO A 385 -3.97 32.98 -17.30
CA PRO A 385 -3.23 34.15 -17.76
C PRO A 385 -4.03 35.42 -17.51
N LEU A 386 -3.39 36.45 -16.95
CA LEU A 386 -3.96 37.78 -16.87
C LEU A 386 -3.70 38.53 -18.19
N ILE A 387 -4.77 39.01 -18.83
CA ILE A 387 -4.71 39.71 -20.12
C ILE A 387 -5.49 41.02 -19.99
N ALA A 388 -4.79 42.14 -20.20
CA ALA A 388 -5.43 43.44 -20.31
C ALA A 388 -6.25 43.53 -21.61
N GLN A 389 -7.43 44.17 -21.56
CA GLN A 389 -8.21 44.42 -22.78
C GLN A 389 -7.59 45.55 -23.63
N ARG A 390 -7.05 46.58 -22.95
CA ARG A 390 -6.44 47.78 -23.55
C ARG A 390 -4.97 47.55 -23.93
N PRO A 391 -4.44 48.35 -24.89
CA PRO A 391 -5.13 49.42 -25.65
C PRO A 391 -6.05 48.94 -26.77
N GLU A 392 -5.94 47.68 -27.20
CA GLU A 392 -6.49 47.20 -28.47
C GLU A 392 -8.01 47.04 -28.46
N LEU A 393 -8.61 46.70 -27.30
CA LEU A 393 -10.05 46.49 -27.16
C LEU A 393 -10.62 47.39 -26.05
N PRO A 394 -10.85 48.69 -26.31
CA PRO A 394 -11.39 49.62 -25.32
C PRO A 394 -12.72 49.16 -24.71
N ASN A 395 -13.52 48.36 -25.44
CA ASN A 395 -14.79 47.78 -24.98
C ASN A 395 -14.83 46.25 -25.03
N GLY A 396 -13.69 45.55 -25.02
CA GLY A 396 -13.63 44.08 -25.17
C GLY A 396 -13.49 43.28 -23.87
N CYS A 397 -14.09 43.72 -22.76
CA CYS A 397 -13.90 43.05 -21.47
C CYS A 397 -14.36 41.57 -21.51
N GLU A 398 -15.52 41.28 -22.11
CA GLU A 398 -16.08 39.92 -22.19
C GLU A 398 -15.18 38.97 -22.96
N ILE A 399 -14.78 39.38 -24.17
CA ILE A 399 -13.99 38.50 -25.03
C ILE A 399 -12.56 38.36 -24.51
N THR A 400 -12.02 39.38 -23.85
CA THR A 400 -10.72 39.28 -23.17
C THR A 400 -10.79 38.31 -21.99
N ALA A 401 -11.86 38.36 -21.19
CA ALA A 401 -12.09 37.40 -20.11
C ALA A 401 -12.28 35.97 -20.62
N VAL A 402 -13.05 35.78 -21.69
CA VAL A 402 -13.19 34.47 -22.37
C VAL A 402 -11.84 33.99 -22.92
N THR A 403 -11.01 34.89 -23.44
CA THR A 403 -9.64 34.55 -23.90
C THR A 403 -8.80 33.99 -22.75
N MET A 404 -8.83 34.62 -21.57
CA MET A 404 -8.12 34.13 -20.38
C MET A 404 -8.61 32.72 -19.98
N MET A 405 -9.92 32.52 -19.96
CA MET A 405 -10.54 31.21 -19.67
C MET A 405 -10.13 30.13 -20.69
N LEU A 406 -10.21 30.43 -21.99
CA LEU A 406 -9.88 29.48 -23.06
C LEU A 406 -8.39 29.16 -23.13
N ARG A 407 -7.50 30.12 -22.88
CA ARG A 407 -6.06 29.84 -22.78
C ARG A 407 -5.74 28.92 -21.61
N TYR A 408 -6.42 29.09 -20.48
CA TYR A 408 -6.31 28.16 -19.36
C TYR A 408 -6.88 26.77 -19.69
N ALA A 409 -7.90 26.69 -20.54
CA ALA A 409 -8.41 25.43 -21.09
C ALA A 409 -7.43 24.73 -22.05
N GLY A 410 -6.31 25.37 -22.40
CA GLY A 410 -5.29 24.85 -23.32
C GLY A 410 -5.44 25.33 -24.76
N ALA A 411 -6.40 26.19 -25.07
CA ALA A 411 -6.56 26.74 -26.41
C ALA A 411 -5.45 27.76 -26.73
N ASN A 412 -4.81 27.60 -27.89
CA ASN A 412 -3.85 28.57 -28.40
C ASN A 412 -4.58 29.70 -29.16
N VAL A 413 -5.14 30.64 -28.41
CA VAL A 413 -5.93 31.77 -28.93
C VAL A 413 -5.49 33.08 -28.30
N ASP A 414 -5.65 34.19 -29.04
CA ASP A 414 -5.47 35.54 -28.54
C ASP A 414 -6.78 36.35 -28.60
N LYS A 415 -6.82 37.46 -27.85
CA LYS A 415 -8.03 38.28 -27.69
C LYS A 415 -8.48 38.94 -29.00
N MET A 416 -7.55 39.26 -29.91
CA MET A 416 -7.84 39.91 -31.17
C MET A 416 -8.45 38.94 -32.16
N GLN A 417 -7.95 37.70 -32.17
CA GLN A 417 -8.59 36.60 -32.89
C GLN A 417 -10.03 36.41 -32.41
N LEU A 418 -10.24 36.20 -31.11
CA LEU A 418 -11.57 35.92 -30.59
C LEU A 418 -12.54 37.11 -30.75
N ALA A 419 -12.05 38.34 -30.68
CA ALA A 419 -12.86 39.54 -30.96
C ALA A 419 -13.35 39.63 -32.41
N ARG A 420 -12.61 39.06 -33.37
CA ARG A 420 -13.02 38.94 -34.77
C ARG A 420 -13.99 37.78 -35.01
N GLU A 421 -13.83 36.70 -34.26
CA GLU A 421 -14.64 35.48 -34.43
C GLU A 421 -15.95 35.47 -33.65
N MET A 422 -16.06 36.25 -32.56
CA MET A 422 -17.30 36.30 -31.79
C MET A 422 -18.46 36.83 -32.67
N PRO A 423 -19.67 36.26 -32.55
CA PRO A 423 -20.81 36.70 -33.34
C PRO A 423 -21.13 38.17 -33.08
N ARG A 424 -21.74 38.85 -34.06
CA ARG A 424 -22.20 40.24 -33.96
C ARG A 424 -23.72 40.29 -34.07
N SER A 425 -24.36 41.10 -33.24
CA SER A 425 -25.82 41.30 -33.27
C SER A 425 -26.18 42.55 -32.47
N SER A 426 -27.33 43.17 -32.78
CA SER A 426 -27.95 44.17 -31.91
C SER A 426 -28.59 43.55 -30.66
N ASN A 427 -28.78 42.23 -30.62
CA ASN A 427 -29.22 41.50 -29.43
C ASN A 427 -28.01 40.83 -28.75
N PRO A 428 -27.69 41.17 -27.49
CA PRO A 428 -26.49 40.69 -26.81
C PRO A 428 -26.53 39.18 -26.51
N ASN A 429 -27.72 38.55 -26.52
CA ASN A 429 -27.86 37.09 -26.41
C ASN A 429 -27.55 36.35 -27.73
N GLN A 430 -27.42 37.07 -28.85
CA GLN A 430 -27.14 36.51 -30.17
C GLN A 430 -25.77 36.92 -30.72
N GLY A 431 -25.17 38.00 -30.22
CA GLY A 431 -23.84 38.46 -30.62
C GLY A 431 -23.44 39.74 -29.90
N TYR A 432 -22.20 40.19 -30.13
CA TYR A 432 -21.65 41.41 -29.57
C TYR A 432 -22.29 42.64 -30.23
N MET A 433 -22.76 43.55 -29.38
CA MET A 433 -23.39 44.81 -29.77
C MET A 433 -22.35 45.91 -30.01
N GLY A 434 -22.42 46.55 -31.17
CA GLY A 434 -21.48 47.60 -31.56
C GLY A 434 -20.10 47.05 -31.92
N ASN A 435 -19.04 47.82 -31.70
CA ASN A 435 -17.67 47.46 -32.08
C ASN A 435 -16.70 47.49 -30.88
N PRO A 436 -16.01 46.39 -30.53
CA PRO A 436 -15.13 46.36 -29.35
C PRO A 436 -13.88 47.23 -29.49
N TRP A 437 -13.54 47.68 -30.70
CA TRP A 437 -12.39 48.52 -31.03
C TRP A 437 -12.64 50.02 -30.84
N ASP A 438 -13.89 50.46 -30.69
CA ASP A 438 -14.23 51.88 -30.61
C ASP A 438 -15.38 52.13 -29.61
N SER A 439 -15.81 53.38 -29.50
CA SER A 439 -16.82 53.84 -28.53
C SER A 439 -18.23 53.29 -28.74
N THR A 440 -18.50 52.56 -29.82
CA THR A 440 -19.83 51.98 -30.09
C THR A 440 -20.04 50.63 -29.42
N GLY A 441 -18.97 49.96 -28.96
CA GLY A 441 -19.05 48.66 -28.29
C GLY A 441 -19.83 48.70 -26.98
N VAL A 442 -20.68 47.70 -26.76
CA VAL A 442 -21.54 47.62 -25.57
C VAL A 442 -21.26 46.36 -24.76
N THR A 443 -21.68 45.19 -25.25
CA THR A 443 -21.53 43.91 -24.55
C THR A 443 -21.89 42.71 -25.45
N ILE A 444 -21.60 41.51 -24.98
CA ILE A 444 -22.09 40.21 -25.46
C ILE A 444 -22.42 39.34 -24.25
N PHE A 445 -23.46 38.51 -24.33
CA PHE A 445 -23.87 37.63 -23.22
C PHE A 445 -23.52 36.16 -23.46
N PRO A 446 -23.49 35.34 -22.38
CA PRO A 446 -23.12 33.93 -22.46
C PRO A 446 -23.76 33.13 -23.59
N PRO A 447 -25.08 33.24 -23.89
CA PRO A 447 -25.70 32.43 -24.94
C PRO A 447 -25.03 32.58 -26.32
N ALA A 448 -24.63 33.80 -26.68
CA ALA A 448 -23.96 34.09 -27.95
C ALA A 448 -22.52 33.53 -28.01
N LEU A 449 -21.86 33.39 -26.85
CA LEU A 449 -20.48 32.91 -26.75
C LEU A 449 -20.39 31.38 -26.68
N MET A 450 -21.49 30.65 -26.43
CA MET A 450 -21.49 29.21 -26.24
C MET A 450 -20.83 28.46 -27.41
N GLY A 451 -21.19 28.80 -28.65
CA GLY A 451 -20.61 28.17 -29.83
C GLY A 451 -19.10 28.41 -29.97
N LEU A 452 -18.66 29.65 -29.70
CA LEU A 452 -17.24 30.02 -29.73
C LEU A 452 -16.44 29.31 -28.62
N VAL A 453 -16.97 29.28 -27.40
CA VAL A 453 -16.32 28.58 -26.27
C VAL A 453 -16.24 27.08 -26.57
N LYS A 454 -17.34 26.47 -27.03
CA LYS A 454 -17.37 25.05 -27.41
C LYS A 454 -16.36 24.72 -28.51
N LYS A 455 -16.20 25.59 -29.52
CA LYS A 455 -15.21 25.43 -30.59
C LYS A 455 -13.79 25.28 -30.04
N TYR A 456 -13.42 26.03 -29.00
CA TYR A 456 -12.04 26.07 -28.50
C TYR A 456 -11.78 25.22 -27.25
N ALA A 457 -12.79 24.95 -26.42
CA ALA A 457 -12.68 24.11 -25.23
C ALA A 457 -13.26 22.70 -25.41
N GLY A 458 -13.95 22.42 -26.52
CA GLY A 458 -14.67 21.16 -26.77
C GLY A 458 -16.04 21.08 -26.10
N ASN A 459 -16.27 21.89 -25.06
CA ASN A 459 -17.52 22.04 -24.34
C ASN A 459 -17.74 23.51 -23.93
N SER A 460 -18.96 23.83 -23.50
CA SER A 460 -19.34 25.16 -23.03
C SER A 460 -20.51 25.02 -22.07
N ILE A 461 -20.53 25.81 -21.01
CA ILE A 461 -21.59 25.79 -20.00
C ILE A 461 -22.08 27.22 -19.76
N ASN A 462 -23.35 27.46 -20.06
CA ASN A 462 -24.03 28.68 -19.66
C ASN A 462 -24.44 28.54 -18.20
N MET A 463 -23.85 29.36 -17.33
CA MET A 463 -24.12 29.35 -15.88
C MET A 463 -25.03 30.49 -15.45
N THR A 464 -25.67 31.17 -16.41
CA THR A 464 -26.56 32.30 -16.12
C THR A 464 -27.69 31.89 -15.19
N GLY A 465 -27.89 32.66 -14.11
CA GLY A 465 -28.94 32.42 -13.12
C GLY A 465 -28.61 31.37 -12.06
N MET A 466 -27.47 30.66 -12.17
CA MET A 466 -27.07 29.66 -11.19
C MET A 466 -26.68 30.29 -9.83
N SER A 467 -26.62 29.46 -8.80
CA SER A 467 -26.18 29.86 -7.46
C SER A 467 -24.65 29.97 -7.37
N PHE A 468 -24.14 30.57 -6.30
CA PHE A 468 -22.69 30.63 -6.02
C PHE A 468 -22.04 29.24 -5.92
N ASP A 469 -22.83 28.22 -5.57
CA ASP A 469 -22.34 26.84 -5.53
C ASP A 469 -21.93 26.33 -6.92
N ALA A 470 -22.51 26.83 -8.01
CA ALA A 470 -22.07 26.51 -9.35
C ALA A 470 -20.65 27.06 -9.63
N ILE A 471 -20.33 28.24 -9.09
CA ILE A 471 -18.96 28.80 -9.14
C ILE A 471 -18.00 27.91 -8.33
N LYS A 472 -18.41 27.51 -7.12
CA LYS A 472 -17.62 26.59 -6.28
C LYS A 472 -17.38 25.25 -6.96
N TYR A 473 -18.39 24.72 -7.64
CA TYR A 473 -18.28 23.49 -8.41
C TYR A 473 -17.26 23.64 -9.55
N GLN A 474 -17.37 24.70 -10.36
CA GLN A 474 -16.45 24.90 -11.48
C GLN A 474 -15.01 25.12 -10.99
N VAL A 475 -14.81 26.05 -10.07
CA VAL A 475 -13.46 26.46 -9.61
C VAL A 475 -12.86 25.40 -8.67
N GLY A 476 -13.64 24.90 -7.72
CA GLY A 476 -13.17 24.04 -6.63
C GLY A 476 -13.15 22.55 -6.96
N ILE A 477 -14.10 22.06 -7.78
CA ILE A 477 -14.19 20.64 -8.13
C ILE A 477 -13.66 20.39 -9.54
N ARG A 478 -14.14 21.15 -10.53
CA ARG A 478 -13.77 20.95 -11.94
C ARG A 478 -12.45 21.62 -12.33
N ARG A 479 -11.92 22.48 -11.47
CA ARG A 479 -10.69 23.24 -11.73
C ARG A 479 -10.80 24.12 -12.99
N HIS A 480 -11.96 24.68 -13.25
CA HIS A 480 -12.22 25.58 -14.39
C HIS A 480 -12.53 27.00 -13.92
N PRO A 481 -11.90 28.02 -14.54
CA PRO A 481 -12.22 29.41 -14.26
C PRO A 481 -13.61 29.74 -14.82
N VAL A 482 -14.29 30.72 -14.19
CA VAL A 482 -15.61 31.15 -14.61
C VAL A 482 -15.56 32.61 -15.02
N VAL A 483 -16.05 32.93 -16.22
CA VAL A 483 -16.24 34.32 -16.63
C VAL A 483 -17.60 34.79 -16.13
N ALA A 484 -17.65 35.89 -15.39
CA ALA A 484 -18.87 36.43 -14.78
C ALA A 484 -19.08 37.90 -15.18
N TRP A 485 -20.32 38.26 -15.50
CA TRP A 485 -20.70 39.63 -15.85
C TRP A 485 -21.18 40.37 -14.61
N MET A 486 -20.83 41.64 -14.49
CA MET A 486 -21.11 42.46 -13.32
C MET A 486 -21.13 43.95 -13.63
N THR A 487 -21.80 44.71 -12.77
CA THR A 487 -21.65 46.17 -12.73
C THR A 487 -20.44 46.50 -11.87
N MET A 488 -19.40 47.08 -12.45
CA MET A 488 -18.15 47.45 -11.79
C MET A 488 -17.51 48.66 -12.49
N HIS A 489 -16.66 49.39 -11.79
CA HIS A 489 -15.91 50.54 -12.34
C HIS A 489 -16.79 51.65 -12.95
N GLY A 490 -18.05 51.72 -12.54
CA GLY A 490 -19.04 52.64 -13.12
C GLY A 490 -19.64 52.15 -14.44
N PHE A 491 -19.28 50.96 -14.93
CA PHE A 491 -19.87 50.36 -16.12
C PHE A 491 -21.04 49.46 -15.77
N PRO A 492 -22.15 49.52 -16.52
CA PRO A 492 -23.24 48.57 -16.36
C PRO A 492 -22.80 47.15 -16.74
N TYR A 493 -21.94 47.01 -17.74
CA TYR A 493 -21.44 45.71 -18.21
C TYR A 493 -19.92 45.66 -18.04
N HIS A 494 -19.46 44.73 -17.20
CA HIS A 494 -18.06 44.37 -17.04
C HIS A 494 -17.92 42.86 -16.89
N ALA A 495 -16.83 42.28 -17.37
CA ALA A 495 -16.56 40.85 -17.24
C ALA A 495 -15.25 40.59 -16.50
N ILE A 496 -15.31 39.72 -15.50
CA ILE A 496 -14.15 39.25 -14.73
C ILE A 496 -13.99 37.74 -14.87
N VAL A 497 -12.81 37.22 -14.55
CA VAL A 497 -12.54 35.78 -14.50
C VAL A 497 -12.36 35.36 -13.05
N ILE A 498 -13.28 34.57 -12.52
CA ILE A 498 -13.17 34.02 -11.17
C ILE A 498 -12.19 32.86 -11.20
N ILE A 499 -11.14 32.95 -10.37
CA ILE A 499 -10.07 31.96 -10.30
C ILE A 499 -9.93 31.33 -8.91
N GLY A 500 -10.64 31.84 -7.91
CA GLY A 500 -10.59 31.28 -6.57
C GLY A 500 -11.68 31.79 -5.67
N TYR A 501 -11.88 31.10 -4.55
CA TYR A 501 -12.74 31.51 -3.46
C TYR A 501 -12.23 30.93 -2.14
N ASP A 502 -12.57 31.59 -1.03
CA ASP A 502 -12.39 31.11 0.33
C ASP A 502 -13.43 31.71 1.27
N ALA A 503 -13.24 31.54 2.57
CA ALA A 503 -14.15 32.08 3.60
C ALA A 503 -14.31 33.61 3.55
N SER A 504 -13.31 34.34 3.05
CA SER A 504 -13.33 35.80 3.00
C SER A 504 -13.93 36.36 1.70
N GLY A 505 -14.00 35.57 0.63
CA GLY A 505 -14.53 36.05 -0.65
C GLY A 505 -14.00 35.33 -1.87
N ILE A 506 -14.07 36.02 -3.00
CA ILE A 506 -13.61 35.54 -4.31
C ILE A 506 -12.34 36.24 -4.74
N THR A 507 -11.48 35.49 -5.44
CA THR A 507 -10.30 35.98 -6.15
C THR A 507 -10.58 35.94 -7.64
N TYR A 508 -10.29 37.03 -8.34
CA TYR A 508 -10.61 37.18 -9.76
C TYR A 508 -9.52 37.92 -10.54
N LEU A 509 -9.51 37.75 -11.86
CA LEU A 509 -8.71 38.52 -12.79
C LEU A 509 -9.58 39.56 -13.49
N ASP A 510 -9.06 40.78 -13.60
CA ASP A 510 -9.74 41.91 -14.20
C ASP A 510 -8.94 42.49 -15.36
N CYS A 511 -9.49 42.37 -16.57
CA CYS A 511 -8.88 42.86 -17.80
C CYS A 511 -8.90 44.39 -17.95
N TRP A 512 -9.72 45.09 -17.17
CA TRP A 512 -9.79 46.56 -17.19
C TRP A 512 -8.66 47.19 -16.39
N THR A 513 -8.46 46.72 -15.16
CA THR A 513 -7.39 47.18 -14.27
C THR A 513 -6.05 46.50 -14.53
N ASN A 514 -6.05 45.41 -15.31
CA ASN A 514 -4.91 44.53 -15.54
C ASN A 514 -4.32 44.01 -14.22
N GLN A 515 -5.20 43.56 -13.31
CA GLN A 515 -4.82 43.10 -11.98
C GLN A 515 -5.62 41.88 -11.54
N GLN A 516 -5.05 41.14 -10.59
CA GLN A 516 -5.81 40.20 -9.78
C GLN A 516 -6.47 40.97 -8.63
N GLY A 517 -7.80 40.88 -8.54
CA GLY A 517 -8.60 41.49 -7.49
C GLY A 517 -9.15 40.47 -6.49
N ARG A 518 -9.66 40.99 -5.38
CA ARG A 518 -10.42 40.23 -4.39
C ARG A 518 -11.64 41.04 -3.96
N MET A 519 -12.75 40.37 -3.70
CA MET A 519 -13.94 40.98 -3.12
C MET A 519 -14.67 39.98 -2.23
N SER A 520 -15.45 40.47 -1.26
CA SER A 520 -16.26 39.59 -0.43
C SER A 520 -17.32 38.86 -1.28
N THR A 521 -17.76 37.70 -0.82
CA THR A 521 -18.83 36.95 -1.49
C THR A 521 -20.12 37.77 -1.58
N SER A 522 -20.44 38.59 -0.57
CA SER A 522 -21.60 39.47 -0.59
C SER A 522 -21.49 40.56 -1.67
N ALA A 523 -20.33 41.22 -1.78
CA ALA A 523 -20.09 42.23 -2.81
C ALA A 523 -20.16 41.61 -4.22
N PHE A 524 -19.57 40.44 -4.39
CA PHE A 524 -19.69 39.67 -5.64
C PHE A 524 -21.15 39.38 -5.98
N MET A 525 -21.91 38.81 -5.05
CA MET A 525 -23.30 38.44 -5.29
C MET A 525 -24.17 39.66 -5.62
N ALA A 526 -23.92 40.81 -4.98
CA ALA A 526 -24.62 42.06 -5.29
C ALA A 526 -24.32 42.53 -6.73
N ASN A 527 -23.04 42.61 -7.10
CA ASN A 527 -22.63 43.04 -8.44
C ASN A 527 -23.09 42.05 -9.53
N TRP A 528 -22.98 40.74 -9.28
CA TRP A 528 -23.39 39.68 -10.21
C TRP A 528 -24.91 39.66 -10.41
N ALA A 529 -25.70 39.93 -9.36
CA ALA A 529 -27.16 40.02 -9.44
C ALA A 529 -27.63 41.15 -10.37
N THR A 530 -26.92 42.29 -10.42
CA THR A 530 -27.25 43.37 -11.35
C THR A 530 -27.20 42.96 -12.82
N GLN A 531 -26.44 41.90 -13.13
CA GLN A 531 -26.27 41.36 -14.47
C GLN A 531 -26.95 40.01 -14.65
N ASN A 532 -28.11 39.80 -14.01
CA ASN A 532 -28.90 38.57 -14.06
C ASN A 532 -28.09 37.31 -13.72
N ARG A 533 -27.05 37.46 -12.89
CA ARG A 533 -26.12 36.39 -12.56
C ARG A 533 -25.56 35.67 -13.80
N ARG A 534 -25.23 36.43 -14.84
CA ARG A 534 -24.64 35.88 -16.08
C ARG A 534 -23.24 35.35 -15.82
N ALA A 535 -22.99 34.13 -16.28
CA ALA A 535 -21.68 33.51 -16.21
C ALA A 535 -21.53 32.42 -17.28
N ILE A 536 -20.28 32.13 -17.67
CA ILE A 536 -19.94 31.06 -18.61
C ILE A 536 -18.67 30.32 -18.13
N SER A 537 -18.65 29.01 -18.37
CA SER A 537 -17.50 28.11 -18.17
C SER A 537 -17.51 27.05 -19.29
N TYR A 538 -16.75 25.97 -19.13
CA TYR A 538 -16.67 24.85 -20.09
C TYR A 538 -16.77 23.49 -19.40
#